data_AF-A0A1F3NEV7-F1
#
_entry.id   AF-A0A1F3NEV7-F1
#
_cell.length_a   1.000
_cell.length_b   1.000
_cell.length_c   1.000
_cell.angle_alpha   90.00
_cell.angle_beta   90.00
_cell.angle_gamma   90.00
#
_symmetry.space_group_name_H-M   'P 1'
#
loop_
_entity.id
_entity.type
_entity.pdbx_description
1 polymer ?
#
loop_
_entity_poly.entity_id
_entity_poly.type
_entity_poly.pdbx_seq_one_letter_code
_entity_poly.pdbx_strand_id
1 'polypeptide(L)'
;MIESLKYINPKTKILFFVFILIMVPCAILSYLSLKSINQKADNLRAKYKGTVSLVRDKLESEVFRDEANLRNSVAELFIKPDNDADLKVWLRNIESGNPTFKHLFLVNTDGGLISSSVSLGWNIIPEPRPLINSQASTNFNLAEKAEFVRKDYADAIRLYQMALIYTKSSQEHALLLLRIGRCYFKTGQYKTGINEYKKILELENKEITIGEIPASIIALSQIIDGYKALNAEKEEYTAILELYQQLLNHPWDLLGGEYLYYLKSASAEIQKHEVSEINSNSAEKNIENLKIAENRLLEQIRFIELINQNILPEIEYELSHGAPSELQSFNISRYEYDSTLQIGFFKLPSTFQQSELFALGYQFNKDYILSTLFPEILTSVELGKDVSVGILGDIDNLLYIQHNNPVSKYLVADNFSKLFVNWKVALFDKEGKSIEQLVGKEKQLYLMLFAGIIIVMLIGIVVMVRAVIHESEISRMKSEFVSNVSHELKTPLALIRMFGETLDTGIVTDEKKRREFYSIIRKESERLTHLINNVLDFSRMDTGVKEYNFEKADLVEVVRSSLGAYKFHIRDNGFKIESELPDESVMLKIDKDAISQALLNLLSNAVKYSEET
;
A
#
# COMPACT_ATOMS: atom_id res chain seq x y z
N MET A 1 -14.56 31.77 40.11
CA MET A 1 -15.78 31.15 39.53
C MET A 1 -16.67 30.47 40.58
N ILE A 2 -16.13 29.86 41.65
CA ILE A 2 -16.94 29.27 42.72
C ILE A 2 -17.53 30.33 43.68
N GLU A 3 -16.86 31.47 43.89
CA GLU A 3 -17.39 32.55 44.73
C GLU A 3 -18.60 33.28 44.13
N SER A 4 -18.68 33.41 42.80
CA SER A 4 -19.86 34.01 42.13
C SER A 4 -21.11 33.15 42.24
N LEU A 5 -20.98 31.86 42.60
CA LEU A 5 -22.12 30.98 42.86
C LEU A 5 -22.77 31.22 44.22
N LYS A 6 -22.15 31.93 45.17
CA LYS A 6 -22.76 32.15 46.51
C LYS A 6 -24.10 32.90 46.43
N TYR A 7 -24.28 33.77 45.45
CA TYR A 7 -25.46 34.63 45.27
C TYR A 7 -26.49 34.08 44.27
N ILE A 8 -26.25 32.90 43.71
CA ILE A 8 -27.13 32.27 42.70
C ILE A 8 -28.17 31.38 43.38
N ASN A 9 -29.42 31.48 42.91
CA ASN A 9 -30.57 30.71 43.38
C ASN A 9 -30.32 29.19 43.31
N PRO A 10 -30.76 28.41 44.32
CA PRO A 10 -30.65 26.95 44.31
C PRO A 10 -31.14 26.28 43.02
N LYS A 11 -32.19 26.80 42.37
CA LYS A 11 -32.71 26.24 41.11
C LYS A 11 -31.69 26.34 39.96
N THR A 12 -31.04 27.49 39.81
CA THR A 12 -30.04 27.74 38.76
C THR A 12 -28.75 26.96 39.02
N LYS A 13 -28.40 26.74 40.29
CA LYS A 13 -27.31 25.82 40.67
C LYS A 13 -27.61 24.38 40.27
N ILE A 14 -28.81 23.88 40.56
CA ILE A 14 -29.22 22.52 40.17
C ILE A 14 -29.15 22.37 38.66
N LEU A 15 -29.65 23.34 37.89
CA LEU A 15 -29.58 23.31 36.44
C LEU A 15 -28.13 23.29 35.91
N PHE A 16 -27.24 24.09 36.50
CA PHE A 16 -25.80 24.09 36.19
C PHE A 16 -25.15 22.72 36.45
N PHE A 17 -25.42 22.13 37.63
CA PHE A 17 -24.89 20.82 37.98
C PHE A 17 -25.42 19.71 37.07
N VAL A 18 -26.72 19.70 36.77
CA VAL A 18 -27.33 18.73 35.86
C VAL A 18 -26.74 18.85 34.45
N PHE A 19 -26.54 20.08 33.95
CA PHE A 19 -25.93 20.31 32.65
C PHE A 19 -24.50 19.75 32.58
N ILE A 20 -23.66 20.02 33.58
CA ILE A 20 -22.30 19.47 33.62
C ILE A 20 -22.32 17.95 33.73
N LEU A 21 -23.19 17.39 34.57
CA LEU A 21 -23.29 15.95 34.81
C LEU A 21 -23.71 15.17 33.56
N ILE A 22 -24.47 15.77 32.65
CA ILE A 22 -24.87 15.15 31.38
C ILE A 22 -23.82 15.39 30.29
N MET A 23 -23.36 16.64 30.14
CA MET A 23 -22.55 17.02 28.97
C MET A 23 -21.11 16.52 29.05
N VAL A 24 -20.50 16.48 30.25
CA VAL A 24 -19.13 16.00 30.40
C VAL A 24 -19.00 14.51 30.05
N PRO A 25 -19.85 13.60 30.57
CA PRO A 25 -19.84 12.20 30.14
C PRO A 25 -20.11 12.01 28.64
N CYS A 26 -21.03 12.77 28.04
CA CYS A 26 -21.28 12.72 26.60
C CYS A 26 -20.04 13.11 25.78
N ALA A 27 -19.32 14.15 26.18
CA ALA A 27 -18.08 14.56 25.53
C ALA A 27 -16.99 13.49 25.67
N ILE A 28 -16.84 12.88 26.86
CA ILE A 28 -15.89 11.79 27.11
C ILE A 28 -16.25 10.56 26.26
N LEU A 29 -17.51 10.14 26.22
CA LEU A 29 -17.97 9.01 25.41
C LEU A 29 -17.72 9.25 23.92
N SER A 30 -17.96 10.47 23.44
CA SER A 30 -17.72 10.81 22.04
C SER A 30 -16.21 10.81 21.69
N TYR A 31 -15.35 11.28 22.59
CA TYR A 31 -13.89 11.17 22.44
C TYR A 31 -13.41 9.72 22.44
N LEU A 32 -13.91 8.89 23.37
CA LEU A 32 -13.58 7.46 23.43
C LEU A 32 -14.04 6.72 22.17
N SER A 33 -15.20 7.08 21.62
CA SER A 33 -15.70 6.54 20.35
C SER A 33 -14.75 6.87 19.19
N LEU A 34 -14.31 8.14 19.05
CA LEU A 34 -13.31 8.53 18.05
C LEU A 34 -11.99 7.77 18.20
N LYS A 35 -11.53 7.56 19.44
CA LYS A 35 -10.32 6.76 19.71
C LYS A 35 -10.50 5.29 19.33
N SER A 36 -11.65 4.70 19.62
CA SER A 36 -12.00 3.31 19.27
C SER A 36 -11.94 3.05 17.76
N ILE A 37 -12.29 4.03 16.94
CA ILE A 37 -12.25 3.95 15.48
C ILE A 37 -10.80 3.85 14.97
N ASN A 38 -9.91 4.69 15.48
CA ASN A 38 -8.49 4.60 15.13
C ASN A 38 -7.91 3.24 15.57
N GLN A 39 -8.28 2.78 16.76
CA GLN A 39 -7.90 1.46 17.25
C GLN A 39 -8.46 0.32 16.37
N LYS A 40 -9.67 0.46 15.83
CA LYS A 40 -10.26 -0.49 14.87
C LYS A 40 -9.45 -0.54 13.57
N ALA A 41 -9.00 0.62 13.05
CA ALA A 41 -8.13 0.69 11.87
C ALA A 41 -6.77 0.01 12.13
N ASP A 42 -6.15 0.27 13.28
CA ASP A 42 -4.88 -0.35 13.67
C ASP A 42 -5.01 -1.86 13.85
N ASN A 43 -6.09 -2.33 14.51
CA ASN A 43 -6.39 -3.75 14.66
C ASN A 43 -6.61 -4.42 13.30
N LEU A 44 -7.28 -3.74 12.36
CA LEU A 44 -7.49 -4.25 11.01
C LEU A 44 -6.17 -4.35 10.25
N ARG A 45 -5.30 -3.35 10.36
CA ARG A 45 -3.95 -3.36 9.78
C ARG A 45 -3.11 -4.49 10.36
N ALA A 46 -3.14 -4.69 11.69
CA ALA A 46 -2.43 -5.79 12.35
C ALA A 46 -2.95 -7.16 11.90
N LYS A 47 -4.28 -7.32 11.81
CA LYS A 47 -4.91 -8.54 11.31
C LYS A 47 -4.48 -8.85 9.88
N TYR A 48 -4.60 -7.89 8.97
CA TYR A 48 -4.20 -8.07 7.57
C TYR A 48 -2.70 -8.30 7.42
N LYS A 49 -1.86 -7.63 8.21
CA LYS A 49 -0.42 -7.92 8.23
C LYS A 49 -0.14 -9.37 8.66
N GLY A 50 -0.84 -9.87 9.67
CA GLY A 50 -0.75 -11.27 10.09
C GLY A 50 -1.15 -12.24 8.97
N THR A 51 -2.23 -11.95 8.24
CA THR A 51 -2.65 -12.75 7.07
C THR A 51 -1.60 -12.75 5.97
N VAL A 52 -1.05 -11.59 5.62
CA VAL A 52 -0.01 -11.46 4.58
C VAL A 52 1.26 -12.22 4.99
N SER A 53 1.72 -12.06 6.24
CA SER A 53 2.86 -12.80 6.78
C SER A 53 2.62 -14.31 6.70
N LEU A 54 1.44 -14.79 7.09
CA LEU A 54 1.11 -16.22 7.02
C LEU A 54 1.18 -16.76 5.59
N VAL A 55 0.63 -16.03 4.62
CA VAL A 55 0.68 -16.43 3.19
C VAL A 55 2.11 -16.43 2.68
N ARG A 56 2.90 -15.39 3.00
CA ARG A 56 4.33 -15.33 2.67
C ARG A 56 5.08 -16.53 3.25
N ASP A 57 4.95 -16.76 4.56
CA ASP A 57 5.68 -17.80 5.28
C ASP A 57 5.30 -19.20 4.75
N LYS A 58 4.03 -19.40 4.38
CA LYS A 58 3.56 -20.62 3.74
C LYS A 58 4.21 -20.80 2.37
N LEU A 59 4.24 -19.77 1.52
CA LEU A 59 4.91 -19.86 0.21
C LEU A 59 6.40 -20.12 0.33
N GLU A 60 7.12 -19.39 1.20
CA GLU A 60 8.54 -19.65 1.44
C GLU A 60 8.75 -21.09 1.92
N SER A 61 7.94 -21.57 2.87
CA SER A 61 8.06 -22.94 3.40
C SER A 61 7.79 -24.01 2.34
N GLU A 62 6.85 -23.81 1.43
CA GLU A 62 6.55 -24.76 0.35
C GLU A 62 7.69 -24.78 -0.67
N VAL A 63 8.23 -23.62 -1.06
CA VAL A 63 9.38 -23.55 -1.97
C VAL A 63 10.62 -24.18 -1.33
N PHE A 64 10.89 -23.94 -0.04
CA PHE A 64 11.99 -24.62 0.68
C PHE A 64 11.80 -26.13 0.77
N ARG A 65 10.55 -26.61 0.85
CA ARG A 65 10.25 -28.04 0.80
C ARG A 65 10.55 -28.61 -0.58
N ASP A 66 10.20 -27.91 -1.64
CA ASP A 66 10.51 -28.32 -3.00
C ASP A 66 12.03 -28.34 -3.26
N GLU A 67 12.79 -27.37 -2.74
CA GLU A 67 14.26 -27.41 -2.81
C GLU A 67 14.84 -28.62 -2.08
N ALA A 68 14.29 -28.97 -0.92
CA ALA A 68 14.70 -30.17 -0.18
C ALA A 68 14.38 -31.45 -0.97
N ASN A 69 13.22 -31.52 -1.61
CA ASN A 69 12.83 -32.64 -2.46
C ASN A 69 13.73 -32.77 -3.70
N LEU A 70 14.13 -31.63 -4.30
CA LEU A 70 15.11 -31.60 -5.38
C LEU A 70 16.45 -32.18 -4.93
N ARG A 71 16.98 -31.74 -3.78
CA ARG A 71 18.23 -32.28 -3.21
C ARG A 71 18.16 -33.79 -2.97
N ASN A 72 17.05 -34.26 -2.41
CA ASN A 72 16.84 -35.69 -2.17
C ASN A 72 16.76 -36.48 -3.48
N SER A 73 16.05 -35.95 -4.49
CA SER A 73 15.96 -36.57 -5.81
C SER A 73 17.34 -36.70 -6.46
N VAL A 74 18.17 -35.67 -6.32
CA VAL A 74 19.56 -35.69 -6.81
C VAL A 74 20.38 -36.75 -6.09
N ALA A 75 20.28 -36.84 -4.76
CA ALA A 75 21.06 -37.80 -3.96
C ALA A 75 20.64 -39.27 -4.17
N GLU A 76 19.33 -39.56 -4.31
CA GLU A 76 18.81 -40.92 -4.45
C GLU A 76 18.93 -41.49 -5.86
N LEU A 77 18.85 -40.64 -6.90
CA LEU A 77 18.79 -41.08 -8.30
C LEU A 77 20.15 -41.01 -9.01
N PHE A 78 21.24 -40.71 -8.33
CA PHE A 78 22.54 -40.61 -8.98
C PHE A 78 23.18 -41.99 -9.19
N ILE A 79 23.18 -42.42 -10.46
CA ILE A 79 24.03 -43.48 -10.98
C ILE A 79 25.07 -42.77 -11.85
N LYS A 80 26.36 -43.05 -11.63
CA LYS A 80 27.45 -42.42 -12.38
C LYS A 80 27.18 -42.54 -13.90
N PRO A 81 26.96 -41.43 -14.62
CA PRO A 81 26.74 -41.47 -16.06
C PRO A 81 28.03 -41.86 -16.78
N ASP A 82 27.93 -42.69 -17.82
CA ASP A 82 29.09 -43.14 -18.60
C ASP A 82 29.55 -42.07 -19.62
N ASN A 83 28.66 -41.14 -19.99
CA ASN A 83 28.92 -40.04 -20.92
C ASN A 83 28.02 -38.82 -20.63
N ASP A 84 28.29 -37.70 -21.32
CA ASP A 84 27.53 -36.46 -21.20
C ASP A 84 26.06 -36.58 -21.60
N ALA A 85 25.74 -37.43 -22.58
CA ALA A 85 24.38 -37.60 -23.05
C ALA A 85 23.48 -38.20 -21.96
N ASP A 86 23.98 -39.19 -21.23
CA ASP A 86 23.30 -39.81 -20.10
C ASP A 86 23.10 -38.80 -18.97
N LEU A 87 24.08 -37.91 -18.74
CA LEU A 87 23.99 -36.87 -17.73
C LEU A 87 22.95 -35.79 -18.09
N LYS A 88 22.85 -35.39 -19.37
CA LYS A 88 21.80 -34.49 -19.88
C LYS A 88 20.41 -35.11 -19.73
N VAL A 89 20.26 -36.40 -19.99
CA VAL A 89 18.99 -37.14 -19.80
C VAL A 89 18.63 -37.19 -18.31
N TRP A 90 19.60 -37.47 -17.45
CA TRP A 90 19.39 -37.48 -16.00
C TRP A 90 18.90 -36.11 -15.49
N LEU A 91 19.55 -35.01 -15.89
CA LEU A 91 19.12 -33.65 -15.54
C LEU A 91 17.69 -33.37 -15.99
N ARG A 92 17.32 -33.79 -17.20
CA ARG A 92 15.97 -33.62 -17.74
C ARG A 92 14.92 -34.38 -16.93
N ASN A 93 15.25 -35.59 -16.47
CA ASN A 93 14.35 -36.39 -15.63
C ASN A 93 14.15 -35.72 -14.26
N ILE A 94 15.22 -35.23 -13.63
CA ILE A 94 15.14 -34.49 -12.36
C ILE A 94 14.30 -33.22 -12.52
N GLU A 95 14.55 -32.43 -13.57
CA GLU A 95 13.80 -31.21 -13.88
C GLU A 95 12.30 -31.50 -14.08
N SER A 96 11.96 -32.59 -14.79
CA SER A 96 10.57 -32.99 -15.02
C SER A 96 9.80 -33.37 -13.75
N GLY A 97 10.50 -33.88 -12.72
CA GLY A 97 9.92 -34.22 -11.43
C GLY A 97 9.77 -33.03 -10.48
N ASN A 98 10.38 -31.88 -10.80
CA ASN A 98 10.48 -30.72 -9.91
C ASN A 98 10.08 -29.42 -10.64
N PRO A 99 8.79 -29.22 -10.94
CA PRO A 99 8.31 -28.12 -11.80
C PRO A 99 8.52 -26.71 -11.22
N THR A 100 8.75 -26.61 -9.91
CA THR A 100 9.14 -25.37 -9.20
C THR A 100 10.47 -24.81 -9.70
N PHE A 101 11.30 -25.65 -10.32
CA PHE A 101 12.60 -25.28 -10.86
C PHE A 101 12.69 -25.58 -12.36
N LYS A 102 13.51 -24.81 -13.05
CA LYS A 102 13.82 -24.99 -14.48
C LYS A 102 15.28 -24.67 -14.76
N HIS A 103 15.75 -25.05 -15.94
CA HIS A 103 17.13 -24.82 -16.38
C HIS A 103 18.16 -25.33 -15.37
N LEU A 104 18.01 -26.58 -14.93
CA LEU A 104 18.99 -27.21 -14.04
C LEU A 104 20.34 -27.30 -14.75
N PHE A 105 21.41 -27.02 -14.01
CA PHE A 105 22.77 -27.11 -14.51
C PHE A 105 23.71 -27.68 -13.44
N LEU A 106 24.75 -28.39 -13.88
CA LEU A 106 25.86 -28.81 -13.05
C LEU A 106 27.09 -27.95 -13.33
N VAL A 107 27.92 -27.86 -12.30
CA VAL A 107 29.26 -27.27 -12.36
C VAL A 107 30.26 -28.37 -12.02
N ASN A 108 31.25 -28.59 -12.88
CA ASN A 108 32.36 -29.50 -12.58
C ASN A 108 33.47 -28.78 -11.79
N THR A 109 34.52 -29.49 -11.39
CA THR A 109 35.64 -28.93 -10.63
C THR A 109 36.51 -27.94 -11.41
N ASP A 110 36.43 -27.96 -12.73
CA ASP A 110 37.21 -27.11 -13.65
C ASP A 110 36.43 -25.86 -14.12
N GLY A 111 35.22 -25.64 -13.59
CA GLY A 111 34.35 -24.53 -13.96
C GLY A 111 33.53 -24.76 -15.24
N GLY A 112 33.55 -25.97 -15.78
CA GLY A 112 32.68 -26.40 -16.87
C GLY A 112 31.22 -26.48 -16.44
N LEU A 113 30.32 -26.13 -17.35
CA LEU A 113 28.88 -26.14 -17.14
C LEU A 113 28.17 -27.12 -18.07
N ILE A 114 27.16 -27.81 -17.55
CA ILE A 114 26.25 -28.65 -18.36
C ILE A 114 24.83 -28.50 -17.87
N SER A 115 23.89 -28.31 -18.79
CA SER A 115 22.45 -28.30 -18.54
C SER A 115 21.78 -29.53 -19.13
N SER A 116 20.45 -29.64 -19.02
CA SER A 116 19.65 -30.71 -19.63
C SER A 116 19.69 -30.75 -21.18
N SER A 117 20.35 -29.78 -21.81
CA SER A 117 20.45 -29.67 -23.27
C SER A 117 21.89 -29.38 -23.76
N VAL A 118 22.60 -28.43 -23.14
CA VAL A 118 23.88 -27.92 -23.66
C VAL A 118 25.01 -28.04 -22.64
N SER A 119 26.24 -27.95 -23.12
CA SER A 119 27.45 -27.91 -22.28
C SER A 119 28.34 -26.75 -22.72
N LEU A 120 29.11 -26.19 -21.79
CA LEU A 120 30.05 -25.09 -22.03
C LEU A 120 31.30 -25.33 -21.20
N GLY A 121 32.44 -25.55 -21.87
CA GLY A 121 33.70 -25.85 -21.21
C GLY A 121 33.65 -27.14 -20.37
N TRP A 122 32.73 -28.05 -20.68
CA TRP A 122 32.54 -29.29 -19.92
C TRP A 122 33.61 -30.34 -20.28
N ASN A 123 33.93 -30.41 -21.58
CA ASN A 123 34.90 -31.38 -22.13
C ASN A 123 36.22 -30.70 -22.49
N ILE A 124 36.93 -30.14 -21.50
CA ILE A 124 38.28 -29.62 -21.73
C ILE A 124 39.21 -30.82 -21.98
N ILE A 125 39.48 -31.13 -23.24
CA ILE A 125 40.41 -32.21 -23.61
C ILE A 125 41.84 -31.74 -23.27
N PRO A 126 42.56 -32.43 -22.37
CA PRO A 126 43.97 -32.12 -22.13
C PRO A 126 44.81 -32.54 -23.34
N GLU A 127 45.48 -31.55 -23.95
CA GLU A 127 46.49 -31.59 -25.05
C GLU A 127 46.27 -32.57 -26.22
N PRO A 128 46.53 -32.15 -27.48
CA PRO A 128 46.34 -33.02 -28.63
C PRO A 128 47.33 -34.19 -28.58
N ARG A 129 46.83 -35.40 -28.30
CA ARG A 129 47.53 -36.61 -28.75
C ARG A 129 47.68 -36.49 -30.28
N PRO A 130 48.83 -36.82 -30.87
CA PRO A 130 48.95 -36.82 -32.32
C PRO A 130 47.84 -37.69 -32.90
N LEU A 131 46.94 -37.08 -33.68
CA LEU A 131 45.73 -37.70 -34.25
C LEU A 131 46.01 -38.89 -35.16
N ILE A 132 47.27 -39.16 -35.47
CA ILE A 132 47.71 -40.20 -36.39
C ILE A 132 48.76 -41.04 -35.67
N ASN A 133 48.49 -42.34 -35.55
CA ASN A 133 49.45 -43.30 -35.02
C ASN A 133 50.78 -43.33 -35.80
N SER A 134 51.84 -43.88 -35.19
CA SER A 134 53.18 -43.89 -35.78
C SER A 134 53.28 -44.63 -37.13
N GLN A 135 52.41 -45.61 -37.39
CA GLN A 135 52.42 -46.41 -38.62
C GLN A 135 51.82 -45.64 -39.81
N ALA A 136 50.78 -44.85 -39.56
CA ALA A 136 50.15 -43.98 -40.57
C ALA A 136 50.85 -42.63 -40.73
N SER A 137 51.64 -42.19 -39.74
CA SER A 137 52.25 -40.85 -39.68
C SER A 137 53.16 -40.52 -40.88
N THR A 138 53.95 -41.48 -41.37
CA THR A 138 54.85 -41.24 -42.52
C THR A 138 54.07 -40.88 -43.78
N ASN A 139 53.05 -41.66 -44.13
CA ASN A 139 52.22 -41.41 -45.31
C ASN A 139 51.37 -40.15 -45.12
N PHE A 140 50.84 -39.91 -43.91
CA PHE A 140 50.10 -38.71 -43.58
C PHE A 140 50.93 -37.43 -43.78
N ASN A 141 52.14 -37.38 -43.24
CA ASN A 141 53.03 -36.21 -43.36
C ASN A 141 53.45 -35.97 -44.83
N LEU A 142 53.65 -37.04 -45.60
CA LEU A 142 53.91 -36.93 -47.04
C LEU A 142 52.69 -36.42 -47.80
N ALA A 143 51.49 -36.86 -47.43
CA ALA A 143 50.23 -36.40 -48.00
C ALA A 143 49.97 -34.92 -47.69
N GLU A 144 50.21 -34.46 -46.45
CA GLU A 144 50.06 -33.04 -46.09
C GLU A 144 51.03 -32.16 -46.90
N LYS A 145 52.27 -32.60 -47.12
CA LYS A 145 53.19 -31.90 -48.02
C LYS A 145 52.68 -31.89 -49.47
N ALA A 146 52.06 -32.97 -49.93
CA ALA A 146 51.46 -33.02 -51.26
C ALA A 146 50.29 -32.03 -51.38
N GLU A 147 49.37 -32.02 -50.41
CA GLU A 147 48.17 -31.18 -50.40
C GLU A 147 48.51 -29.69 -50.24
N PHE A 148 49.27 -29.33 -49.20
CA PHE A 148 49.43 -27.94 -48.78
C PHE A 148 50.64 -27.25 -49.41
N VAL A 149 51.73 -27.98 -49.65
CA VAL A 149 52.97 -27.40 -50.17
C VAL A 149 53.03 -27.53 -51.68
N ARG A 150 52.87 -28.75 -52.21
CA ARG A 150 52.96 -29.01 -53.66
C ARG A 150 51.67 -28.69 -54.40
N LYS A 151 50.52 -28.66 -53.72
CA LYS A 151 49.17 -28.59 -54.30
C LYS A 151 48.91 -29.71 -55.32
N ASP A 152 49.56 -30.86 -55.12
CA ASP A 152 49.36 -32.07 -55.89
C ASP A 152 48.30 -32.93 -55.18
N TYR A 153 47.04 -32.67 -55.51
CA TYR A 153 45.90 -33.32 -54.86
C TYR A 153 45.78 -34.80 -55.24
N ALA A 154 46.26 -35.20 -56.42
CA ALA A 154 46.20 -36.61 -56.83
C ALA A 154 47.18 -37.46 -56.03
N ASP A 155 48.42 -36.97 -55.86
CA ASP A 155 49.41 -37.62 -54.99
C ASP A 155 48.97 -37.58 -53.51
N ALA A 156 48.38 -36.47 -53.06
CA ALA A 156 47.84 -36.35 -51.71
C ALA A 156 46.76 -37.41 -51.42
N ILE A 157 45.78 -37.58 -52.32
CA ILE A 157 44.71 -38.59 -52.17
C ILE A 157 45.32 -40.00 -52.05
N ARG A 158 46.25 -40.35 -52.93
CA ARG A 158 46.91 -41.67 -52.91
C ARG A 158 47.63 -41.89 -51.58
N LEU A 159 48.37 -40.89 -51.09
CA LEU A 159 49.11 -40.99 -49.83
C LEU A 159 48.19 -41.04 -48.60
N TYR A 160 47.09 -40.28 -48.59
CA TYR A 160 46.09 -40.37 -47.52
C TYR A 160 45.36 -41.72 -47.52
N GLN A 161 45.02 -42.28 -48.68
CA GLN A 161 44.45 -43.63 -48.79
C GLN A 161 45.42 -44.69 -48.28
N MET A 162 46.73 -44.54 -48.56
CA MET A 162 47.75 -45.43 -47.99
C MET A 162 47.86 -45.27 -46.47
N ALA A 163 47.68 -44.08 -45.92
CA ALA A 163 47.65 -43.87 -44.47
C ALA A 163 46.41 -44.51 -43.82
N LEU A 164 45.26 -44.47 -44.50
CA LEU A 164 43.97 -45.00 -44.03
C LEU A 164 43.99 -46.52 -43.80
N ILE A 165 44.84 -47.26 -44.51
CA ILE A 165 45.00 -48.72 -44.31
C ILE A 165 45.58 -49.04 -42.93
N TYR A 166 46.35 -48.12 -42.35
CA TYR A 166 47.08 -48.33 -41.09
C TYR A 166 46.44 -47.64 -39.89
N THR A 167 45.26 -47.03 -40.04
CA THR A 167 44.56 -46.39 -38.92
C THR A 167 43.86 -47.40 -38.04
N LYS A 168 43.88 -47.17 -36.72
CA LYS A 168 43.30 -48.07 -35.71
C LYS A 168 42.13 -47.46 -34.96
N SER A 169 42.09 -46.13 -34.85
CA SER A 169 40.98 -45.42 -34.20
C SER A 169 40.03 -44.82 -35.23
N SER A 170 38.73 -44.79 -34.91
CA SER A 170 37.71 -44.18 -35.75
C SER A 170 37.95 -42.68 -35.96
N GLN A 171 38.61 -42.00 -35.00
CA GLN A 171 38.98 -40.58 -35.13
C GLN A 171 40.07 -40.35 -36.18
N GLU A 172 41.07 -41.24 -36.26
CA GLU A 172 42.10 -41.18 -37.31
C GLU A 172 41.48 -41.44 -38.68
N HIS A 173 40.56 -42.41 -38.77
CA HIS A 173 39.81 -42.71 -39.99
C HIS A 173 38.99 -41.49 -40.45
N ALA A 174 38.25 -40.85 -39.55
CA ALA A 174 37.45 -39.67 -39.87
C ALA A 174 38.31 -38.51 -40.39
N LEU A 175 39.46 -38.23 -39.74
CA LEU A 175 40.39 -37.19 -40.18
C LEU A 175 40.89 -37.44 -41.62
N LEU A 176 41.31 -38.67 -41.91
CA LEU A 176 41.83 -39.03 -43.23
C LEU A 176 40.75 -38.97 -44.31
N LEU A 177 39.55 -39.49 -44.04
CA LEU A 177 38.41 -39.38 -44.95
C LEU A 177 38.08 -37.92 -45.26
N LEU A 178 38.14 -37.05 -44.25
CA LEU A 178 37.89 -35.61 -44.40
C LEU A 178 38.94 -34.95 -45.30
N ARG A 179 40.23 -35.31 -45.14
CA ARG A 179 41.33 -34.85 -46.01
C ARG A 179 41.18 -35.34 -47.45
N ILE A 180 40.82 -36.62 -47.64
CA ILE A 180 40.59 -37.22 -48.97
C ILE A 180 39.43 -36.53 -49.67
N GLY A 181 38.28 -36.38 -49.00
CA GLY A 181 37.10 -35.69 -49.54
C GLY A 181 37.42 -34.26 -49.97
N ARG A 182 38.20 -33.54 -49.15
CA ARG A 182 38.63 -32.17 -49.45
C ARG A 182 39.51 -32.10 -50.70
N CYS A 183 40.45 -33.03 -50.85
CA CYS A 183 41.29 -33.10 -52.06
C CYS A 183 40.44 -33.38 -53.32
N TYR A 184 39.42 -34.24 -53.23
CA TYR A 184 38.48 -34.46 -54.34
C TYR A 184 37.71 -33.17 -54.69
N PHE A 185 37.26 -32.39 -53.70
CA PHE A 185 36.62 -31.10 -53.94
C PHE A 185 37.57 -30.11 -54.64
N LYS A 186 38.85 -30.06 -54.23
CA LYS A 186 39.86 -29.20 -54.88
C LYS A 186 40.16 -29.59 -56.32
N THR A 187 39.86 -30.83 -56.73
CA THR A 187 39.99 -31.30 -58.12
C THR A 187 38.67 -31.25 -58.90
N GLY A 188 37.59 -30.72 -58.32
CA GLY A 188 36.26 -30.64 -58.95
C GLY A 188 35.48 -31.96 -58.98
N GLN A 189 35.99 -33.02 -58.35
CA GLN A 189 35.33 -34.33 -58.29
C GLN A 189 34.34 -34.41 -57.12
N TYR A 190 33.34 -33.52 -57.10
CA TYR A 190 32.41 -33.35 -55.98
C TYR A 190 31.66 -34.63 -55.61
N LYS A 191 31.17 -35.40 -56.61
CA LYS A 191 30.44 -36.65 -56.36
C LYS A 191 31.28 -37.69 -55.60
N THR A 192 32.55 -37.83 -55.97
CA THR A 192 33.48 -38.74 -55.28
C THR A 192 33.79 -38.22 -53.88
N GLY A 193 34.04 -36.91 -53.74
CA GLY A 193 34.28 -36.30 -52.43
C GLY A 193 33.10 -36.44 -51.46
N ILE A 194 31.86 -36.27 -51.94
CA ILE A 194 30.63 -36.49 -51.17
C ILE A 194 30.57 -37.94 -50.65
N ASN A 195 30.91 -38.92 -51.47
CA ASN A 195 30.92 -40.32 -51.03
C ASN A 195 31.98 -40.57 -49.94
N GLU A 196 33.13 -39.92 -50.00
CA GLU A 196 34.14 -40.01 -48.93
C GLU A 196 33.65 -39.37 -47.62
N TYR A 197 32.95 -38.23 -47.70
CA TYR A 197 32.33 -37.62 -46.51
C TYR A 197 31.19 -38.47 -45.93
N LYS A 198 30.38 -39.13 -46.76
CA LYS A 198 29.32 -40.04 -46.30
C LYS A 198 29.87 -41.21 -45.48
N LYS A 199 31.06 -41.73 -45.82
CA LYS A 199 31.72 -42.77 -45.02
C LYS A 199 31.98 -42.34 -43.58
N ILE A 200 32.14 -41.03 -43.31
CA ILE A 200 32.30 -40.49 -41.96
C ILE A 200 30.99 -40.65 -41.15
N LEU A 201 29.84 -40.47 -41.80
CA LEU A 201 28.52 -40.63 -41.19
C LEU A 201 28.18 -42.10 -40.89
N GLU A 202 28.85 -43.04 -41.57
CA GLU A 202 28.70 -44.49 -41.42
C GLU A 202 29.63 -45.10 -40.33
N LEU A 203 30.52 -44.31 -39.72
CA LEU A 203 31.41 -44.80 -38.67
C LEU A 203 30.63 -45.24 -37.43
N GLU A 204 31.05 -46.34 -36.80
CA GLU A 204 30.37 -46.92 -35.64
C GLU A 204 30.35 -45.98 -34.43
N ASN A 205 31.43 -45.23 -34.20
CA ASN A 205 31.50 -44.23 -33.15
C ASN A 205 31.01 -42.88 -33.69
N LYS A 206 29.90 -42.37 -33.12
CA LYS A 206 29.29 -41.10 -33.54
C LYS A 206 29.79 -39.87 -32.79
N GLU A 207 30.57 -40.05 -31.72
CA GLU A 207 31.12 -38.97 -30.88
C GLU A 207 32.50 -38.49 -31.33
N ILE A 208 32.88 -38.80 -32.57
CA ILE A 208 34.18 -38.43 -33.12
C ILE A 208 34.25 -36.93 -33.35
N THR A 209 35.27 -36.28 -32.81
CA THR A 209 35.57 -34.86 -33.04
C THR A 209 36.89 -34.68 -33.82
N ILE A 210 36.95 -33.64 -34.64
CA ILE A 210 38.18 -33.17 -35.30
C ILE A 210 38.44 -31.77 -34.77
N GLY A 211 39.40 -31.63 -33.85
CA GLY A 211 39.48 -30.45 -33.01
C GLY A 211 38.30 -30.45 -32.01
N GLU A 212 37.58 -29.34 -31.95
CA GLU A 212 36.40 -29.16 -31.07
C GLU A 212 35.08 -29.47 -31.79
N ILE A 213 35.10 -29.67 -33.11
CA ILE A 213 33.90 -29.87 -33.93
C ILE A 213 33.64 -31.36 -34.17
N PRO A 214 32.40 -31.85 -34.04
CA PRO A 214 32.03 -33.20 -34.43
C PRO A 214 32.31 -33.47 -35.93
N ALA A 215 32.96 -34.59 -36.23
CA ALA A 215 33.35 -34.97 -37.58
C ALA A 215 32.16 -35.08 -38.54
N SER A 216 31.02 -35.53 -38.01
CA SER A 216 29.74 -35.64 -38.73
C SER A 216 29.20 -34.27 -39.17
N ILE A 217 29.35 -33.24 -38.34
CA ILE A 217 28.93 -31.87 -38.67
C ILE A 217 29.81 -31.29 -39.79
N ILE A 218 31.13 -31.50 -39.71
CA ILE A 218 32.04 -31.08 -40.78
C ILE A 218 31.69 -31.83 -42.08
N ALA A 219 31.48 -33.14 -42.00
CA ALA A 219 31.13 -33.97 -43.17
C ALA A 219 29.83 -33.50 -43.82
N LEU A 220 28.74 -33.31 -43.05
CA LEU A 220 27.47 -32.82 -43.57
C LEU A 220 27.58 -31.43 -44.18
N SER A 221 28.29 -30.50 -43.53
CA SER A 221 28.54 -29.17 -44.08
C SER A 221 29.27 -29.25 -45.43
N GLN A 222 30.28 -30.11 -45.58
CA GLN A 222 30.95 -30.29 -46.85
C GLN A 222 30.10 -31.02 -47.90
N ILE A 223 29.23 -31.95 -47.49
CA ILE A 223 28.27 -32.60 -48.39
C ILE A 223 27.30 -31.57 -48.99
N ILE A 224 26.80 -30.63 -48.18
CA ILE A 224 25.94 -29.52 -48.62
C ILE A 224 26.67 -28.68 -49.67
N ASP A 225 27.90 -28.24 -49.38
CA ASP A 225 28.73 -27.49 -50.33
C ASP A 225 28.94 -28.26 -51.65
N GLY A 226 29.10 -29.58 -51.56
CA GLY A 226 29.25 -30.47 -52.71
C GLY A 226 28.00 -30.54 -53.58
N TYR A 227 26.81 -30.72 -52.99
CA TYR A 227 25.55 -30.73 -53.75
C TYR A 227 25.23 -29.37 -54.35
N LYS A 228 25.54 -28.28 -53.64
CA LYS A 228 25.44 -26.92 -54.15
C LYS A 228 26.31 -26.71 -55.38
N ALA A 229 27.56 -27.17 -55.35
CA ALA A 229 28.46 -27.13 -56.51
C ALA A 229 27.98 -27.97 -57.71
N LEU A 230 27.15 -28.99 -57.46
CA LEU A 230 26.54 -29.84 -58.47
C LEU A 230 25.15 -29.34 -58.93
N ASN A 231 24.62 -28.25 -58.35
CA ASN A 231 23.24 -27.77 -58.53
C ASN A 231 22.18 -28.87 -58.27
N ALA A 232 22.42 -29.71 -57.26
CA ALA A 232 21.52 -30.80 -56.86
C ALA A 232 20.61 -30.37 -55.71
N GLU A 233 19.63 -29.50 -56.00
CA GLU A 233 18.82 -28.78 -54.99
C GLU A 233 18.09 -29.71 -53.99
N LYS A 234 17.57 -30.85 -54.45
CA LYS A 234 16.83 -31.79 -53.61
C LYS A 234 17.74 -32.49 -52.59
N GLU A 235 18.90 -32.96 -53.06
CA GLU A 235 19.91 -33.59 -52.22
C GLU A 235 20.57 -32.59 -51.27
N GLU A 236 20.81 -31.37 -51.74
CA GLU A 236 21.27 -30.24 -50.91
C GLU A 236 20.30 -29.99 -49.76
N TYR A 237 19.01 -29.80 -50.06
CA TYR A 237 17.98 -29.56 -49.04
C TYR A 237 17.87 -30.70 -48.03
N THR A 238 17.97 -31.95 -48.49
CA THR A 238 17.96 -33.13 -47.61
C THR A 238 19.16 -33.12 -46.66
N ALA A 239 20.36 -32.78 -47.16
CA ALA A 239 21.56 -32.68 -46.34
C ALA A 239 21.51 -31.50 -45.35
N ILE A 240 20.92 -30.37 -45.75
CA ILE A 240 20.67 -29.23 -44.85
C ILE A 240 19.73 -29.64 -43.70
N LEU A 241 18.64 -30.34 -44.01
CA LEU A 241 17.70 -30.84 -42.99
C LEU A 241 18.37 -31.81 -42.02
N GLU A 242 19.20 -32.74 -42.54
CA GLU A 242 19.94 -33.69 -41.71
C GLU A 242 20.94 -32.96 -40.78
N LEU A 243 21.70 -32.01 -41.31
CA LEU A 243 22.60 -31.16 -40.51
C LEU A 243 21.83 -30.41 -39.42
N TYR A 244 20.72 -29.78 -39.79
CA TYR A 244 19.91 -28.99 -38.87
C TYR A 244 19.32 -29.85 -37.74
N GLN A 245 18.77 -31.03 -38.06
CA GLN A 245 18.29 -31.99 -37.07
C GLN A 245 19.41 -32.46 -36.14
N GLN A 246 20.59 -32.74 -36.69
CA GLN A 246 21.72 -33.18 -35.88
C GLN A 246 22.19 -32.09 -34.91
N LEU A 247 22.26 -30.84 -35.37
CA LEU A 247 22.62 -29.69 -34.53
C LEU A 247 21.65 -29.48 -33.36
N LEU A 248 20.35 -29.69 -33.61
CA LEU A 248 19.31 -29.54 -32.58
C LEU A 248 19.26 -30.71 -31.59
N ASN A 249 19.47 -31.95 -32.06
CA ASN A 249 19.37 -33.15 -31.24
C ASN A 249 20.65 -33.42 -30.43
N HIS A 250 21.81 -33.03 -30.97
CA HIS A 250 23.12 -33.31 -30.40
C HIS A 250 24.01 -32.06 -30.38
N PRO A 251 23.64 -31.03 -29.58
CA PRO A 251 24.50 -29.88 -29.38
C PRO A 251 25.80 -30.32 -28.71
N TRP A 252 26.94 -29.99 -29.34
CA TRP A 252 28.25 -30.18 -28.73
C TRP A 252 28.60 -29.00 -27.82
N ASP A 253 29.78 -29.07 -27.21
CA ASP A 253 30.26 -28.04 -26.29
C ASP A 253 30.32 -26.66 -26.96
N LEU A 254 29.79 -25.66 -26.28
CA LEU A 254 29.65 -24.30 -26.79
C LEU A 254 30.96 -23.50 -26.79
N LEU A 255 32.04 -24.05 -26.22
CA LEU A 255 33.36 -23.42 -26.23
C LEU A 255 33.80 -23.11 -27.67
N GLY A 256 34.48 -21.98 -27.88
CA GLY A 256 34.95 -21.55 -29.20
C GLY A 256 33.88 -20.95 -30.12
N GLY A 257 32.58 -21.10 -29.83
CA GLY A 257 31.47 -20.45 -30.54
C GLY A 257 31.15 -21.01 -31.93
N GLU A 258 31.85 -22.05 -32.37
CA GLU A 258 31.67 -22.69 -33.69
C GLU A 258 30.28 -23.32 -33.83
N TYR A 259 29.70 -23.83 -32.74
CA TYR A 259 28.34 -24.38 -32.71
C TYR A 259 27.30 -23.39 -33.24
N LEU A 260 27.32 -22.16 -32.71
CA LEU A 260 26.37 -21.13 -33.11
C LEU A 260 26.55 -20.72 -34.57
N TYR A 261 27.76 -20.81 -35.11
CA TYR A 261 28.01 -20.57 -36.53
C TYR A 261 27.28 -21.61 -37.40
N TYR A 262 27.46 -22.91 -37.11
CA TYR A 262 26.81 -23.97 -37.88
C TYR A 262 25.28 -23.94 -37.74
N LEU A 263 24.76 -23.72 -36.52
CA LEU A 263 23.32 -23.61 -36.28
C LEU A 263 22.69 -22.46 -37.06
N LYS A 264 23.28 -21.25 -36.97
CA LYS A 264 22.79 -20.08 -37.72
C LYS A 264 22.89 -20.29 -39.23
N SER A 265 23.97 -20.92 -39.70
CA SER A 265 24.14 -21.21 -41.13
C SER A 265 23.08 -22.19 -41.63
N ALA A 266 22.81 -23.28 -40.91
CA ALA A 266 21.80 -24.26 -41.29
C ALA A 266 20.38 -23.67 -41.23
N SER A 267 20.06 -22.91 -40.18
CA SER A 267 18.77 -22.23 -40.02
C SER A 267 18.51 -21.22 -41.15
N ALA A 268 19.54 -20.45 -41.54
CA ALA A 268 19.45 -19.49 -42.65
C ALA A 268 19.22 -20.17 -44.01
N GLU A 269 19.83 -21.33 -44.28
CA GLU A 269 19.59 -22.06 -45.54
C GLU A 269 18.20 -22.72 -45.58
N ILE A 270 17.72 -23.27 -44.45
CA ILE A 270 16.33 -23.77 -44.33
C ILE A 270 15.32 -22.65 -44.67
N GLN A 271 15.53 -21.45 -44.14
CA GLN A 271 14.63 -20.31 -44.36
C GLN A 271 14.60 -19.85 -45.82
N LYS A 272 15.71 -19.99 -46.57
CA LYS A 272 15.75 -19.65 -48.00
C LYS A 272 14.92 -20.63 -48.84
N HIS A 273 14.99 -21.93 -48.54
CA HIS A 273 14.26 -22.96 -49.27
C HIS A 273 12.73 -22.95 -49.01
N GLU A 274 12.30 -22.40 -47.87
CA GLU A 274 10.89 -22.16 -47.52
C GLU A 274 10.18 -21.21 -48.51
N VAL A 275 10.93 -20.38 -49.24
CA VAL A 275 10.41 -19.46 -50.26
C VAL A 275 10.21 -20.16 -51.63
N SER A 276 10.79 -21.34 -51.86
CA SER A 276 10.85 -21.97 -53.19
C SER A 276 10.02 -23.24 -53.39
N GLU A 277 9.64 -23.99 -52.34
CA GLU A 277 8.86 -25.23 -52.49
C GLU A 277 7.58 -25.22 -51.64
N ILE A 278 6.50 -24.69 -52.23
CA ILE A 278 5.13 -24.92 -51.73
C ILE A 278 4.67 -26.25 -52.32
N ASN A 279 4.39 -27.25 -51.47
CA ASN A 279 3.33 -28.28 -51.61
C ASN A 279 3.61 -29.56 -50.78
N SER A 280 3.62 -29.50 -49.44
CA SER A 280 3.13 -30.61 -48.60
C SER A 280 2.93 -30.18 -47.13
N ASN A 281 1.70 -30.34 -46.61
CA ASN A 281 1.33 -29.99 -45.22
C ASN A 281 2.17 -30.72 -44.14
N SER A 282 2.86 -31.81 -44.47
CA SER A 282 3.71 -32.55 -43.53
C SER A 282 5.11 -31.96 -43.40
N ALA A 283 5.67 -31.36 -44.45
CA ALA A 283 7.00 -30.77 -44.43
C ALA A 283 7.01 -29.44 -43.65
N GLU A 284 5.99 -28.60 -43.84
CA GLU A 284 5.80 -27.35 -43.10
C GLU A 284 5.74 -27.59 -41.58
N LYS A 285 4.94 -28.57 -41.15
CA LYS A 285 4.81 -28.93 -39.73
C LYS A 285 6.13 -29.43 -39.13
N ASN A 286 6.96 -30.13 -39.91
CA ASN A 286 8.26 -30.59 -39.43
C ASN A 286 9.25 -29.42 -39.24
N ILE A 287 9.29 -28.49 -40.19
CA ILE A 287 10.15 -27.28 -40.09
C ILE A 287 9.72 -26.41 -38.91
N GLU A 288 8.43 -26.21 -38.70
CA GLU A 288 7.90 -25.46 -37.56
C GLU A 288 8.34 -26.08 -36.22
N ASN A 289 8.25 -27.41 -36.10
CA ASN A 289 8.75 -28.11 -34.91
C ASN A 289 10.25 -27.91 -34.69
N LEU A 290 11.06 -27.93 -35.77
CA LEU A 290 12.50 -27.70 -35.69
C LEU A 290 12.81 -26.25 -35.25
N LYS A 291 12.07 -25.25 -35.75
CA LYS A 291 12.18 -23.85 -35.31
C LYS A 291 11.81 -23.68 -33.84
N ILE A 292 10.78 -24.38 -33.36
CA ILE A 292 10.41 -24.40 -31.92
C ILE A 292 11.55 -25.01 -31.10
N ALA A 293 12.15 -26.11 -31.58
CA ALA A 293 13.29 -26.74 -30.92
C ALA A 293 14.54 -25.82 -30.91
N GLU A 294 14.84 -25.14 -32.01
CA GLU A 294 15.91 -24.13 -32.11
C GLU A 294 15.71 -23.01 -31.09
N ASN A 295 14.51 -22.44 -31.00
CA ASN A 295 14.22 -21.37 -30.05
C ASN A 295 14.43 -21.80 -28.59
N ARG A 296 13.98 -23.01 -28.23
CA ARG A 296 14.22 -23.59 -26.90
C ARG A 296 15.70 -23.81 -26.63
N LEU A 297 16.44 -24.27 -27.63
CA LEU A 297 17.88 -24.51 -27.51
C LEU A 297 18.66 -23.20 -27.35
N LEU A 298 18.32 -22.18 -28.14
CA LEU A 298 18.92 -20.84 -28.02
C LEU A 298 18.61 -20.18 -26.68
N GLU A 299 17.45 -20.44 -26.09
CA GLU A 299 17.12 -20.00 -24.72
C GLU A 299 18.04 -20.66 -23.69
N GLN A 300 18.26 -21.97 -23.79
CA GLN A 300 19.20 -22.71 -22.93
C GLN A 300 20.65 -22.25 -23.10
N ILE A 301 21.07 -21.95 -24.33
CA ILE A 301 22.42 -21.40 -24.62
C ILE A 301 22.60 -20.05 -23.95
N ARG A 302 21.66 -19.11 -24.14
CA ARG A 302 21.72 -17.79 -23.48
C ARG A 302 21.77 -17.92 -21.97
N PHE A 303 20.98 -18.84 -21.41
CA PHE A 303 20.98 -19.10 -19.98
C PHE A 303 22.35 -19.58 -19.49
N ILE A 304 22.95 -20.60 -20.12
CA ILE A 304 24.23 -21.15 -19.65
C ILE A 304 25.40 -20.17 -19.84
N GLU A 305 25.40 -19.39 -20.92
CA GLU A 305 26.36 -18.30 -21.14
C GLU A 305 26.24 -17.22 -20.06
N LEU A 306 25.01 -16.87 -19.68
CA LEU A 306 24.75 -15.95 -18.58
C LEU A 306 25.28 -16.52 -17.26
N ILE A 307 25.00 -17.78 -16.94
CA ILE A 307 25.54 -18.42 -15.73
C ILE A 307 27.06 -18.31 -15.73
N ASN A 308 27.73 -18.70 -16.82
CA ASN A 308 29.18 -18.68 -16.94
C ASN A 308 29.80 -17.29 -16.71
N GLN A 309 29.26 -16.26 -17.38
CA GLN A 309 29.85 -14.92 -17.35
C GLN A 309 29.59 -14.19 -16.03
N ASN A 310 28.43 -14.42 -15.44
CA ASN A 310 27.89 -13.53 -14.42
C ASN A 310 27.77 -14.19 -13.05
N ILE A 311 27.44 -15.48 -12.98
CA ILE A 311 27.01 -16.15 -11.74
C ILE A 311 28.03 -17.19 -11.27
N LEU A 312 28.70 -17.89 -12.20
CA LEU A 312 29.67 -18.94 -11.88
C LEU A 312 30.78 -18.46 -10.92
N PRO A 313 31.41 -17.28 -11.08
CA PRO A 313 32.42 -16.81 -10.12
C PRO A 313 31.89 -16.65 -8.69
N GLU A 314 30.62 -16.31 -8.54
CA GLU A 314 29.94 -16.15 -7.25
C GLU A 314 29.61 -17.52 -6.63
N ILE A 315 29.16 -18.47 -7.45
CA ILE A 315 28.96 -19.87 -7.04
C ILE A 315 30.27 -20.45 -6.52
N GLU A 316 31.36 -20.31 -7.27
CA GLU A 316 32.69 -20.78 -6.87
C GLU A 316 33.16 -20.14 -5.56
N TYR A 317 32.97 -18.83 -5.42
CA TYR A 317 33.32 -18.10 -4.20
C TYR A 317 32.52 -18.59 -2.97
N GLU A 318 31.19 -18.65 -3.08
CA GLU A 318 30.30 -19.06 -1.99
C GLU A 318 30.53 -20.52 -1.57
N LEU A 319 30.76 -21.43 -2.53
CA LEU A 319 30.99 -22.85 -2.21
C LEU A 319 32.41 -23.15 -1.70
N SER A 320 33.38 -22.28 -1.98
CA SER A 320 34.75 -22.40 -1.47
C SER A 320 34.95 -21.76 -0.10
N HIS A 321 34.19 -20.71 0.23
CA HIS A 321 34.34 -19.94 1.48
C HIS A 321 33.15 -20.08 2.45
N GLY A 322 32.01 -20.59 2.00
CA GLY A 322 30.81 -20.77 2.81
C GLY A 322 30.98 -21.85 3.89
N ALA A 323 30.20 -21.74 4.97
CA ALA A 323 30.18 -22.75 6.02
C ALA A 323 29.86 -24.14 5.41
N PRO A 324 30.68 -25.16 5.69
CA PRO A 324 30.59 -26.46 5.03
C PRO A 324 29.38 -27.24 5.56
N SER A 325 28.20 -26.96 5.01
CA SER A 325 27.08 -27.87 5.12
C SER A 325 26.62 -28.24 3.71
N GLU A 326 26.68 -29.53 3.37
CA GLU A 326 26.15 -30.09 2.13
C GLU A 326 24.60 -29.92 2.01
N LEU A 327 23.97 -29.33 3.02
CA LEU A 327 22.52 -29.27 3.21
C LEU A 327 21.91 -27.89 2.93
N GLN A 328 22.72 -26.85 2.78
CA GLN A 328 22.21 -25.48 2.59
C GLN A 328 22.27 -25.07 1.11
N SER A 329 21.12 -24.67 0.58
CA SER A 329 21.04 -23.99 -0.71
C SER A 329 21.33 -22.50 -0.54
N PHE A 330 22.04 -21.94 -1.51
CA PHE A 330 22.34 -20.53 -1.65
C PHE A 330 21.50 -19.96 -2.78
N ASN A 331 21.09 -18.70 -2.65
CA ASN A 331 20.20 -18.04 -3.60
C ASN A 331 20.82 -16.72 -4.06
N ILE A 332 20.89 -16.52 -5.37
CA ILE A 332 21.36 -15.31 -6.03
C ILE A 332 20.21 -14.70 -6.80
N SER A 333 19.96 -13.42 -6.56
CA SER A 333 19.00 -12.61 -7.33
C SER A 333 19.75 -11.62 -8.21
N ARG A 334 19.50 -11.62 -9.52
CA ARG A 334 20.11 -10.67 -10.46
C ARG A 334 19.05 -10.05 -11.37
N TYR A 335 19.17 -8.76 -11.63
CA TYR A 335 18.34 -8.10 -12.64
C TYR A 335 18.91 -8.37 -14.03
N GLU A 336 18.05 -8.86 -14.93
CA GLU A 336 18.38 -9.06 -16.33
C GLU A 336 17.28 -8.43 -17.21
N TYR A 337 17.64 -7.40 -17.97
CA TYR A 337 16.70 -6.56 -18.73
C TYR A 337 15.51 -6.08 -17.86
N ASP A 338 14.32 -6.62 -18.09
CA ASP A 338 13.05 -6.25 -17.44
C ASP A 338 12.60 -7.25 -16.35
N SER A 339 13.41 -8.25 -16.01
CA SER A 339 13.02 -9.29 -15.04
C SER A 339 14.15 -9.68 -14.09
N THR A 340 13.79 -10.11 -12.88
CA THR A 340 14.75 -10.69 -11.94
C THR A 340 14.95 -12.17 -12.21
N LEU A 341 16.19 -12.55 -12.50
CA LEU A 341 16.61 -13.92 -12.46
C LEU A 341 16.87 -14.32 -11.01
N GLN A 342 16.22 -15.40 -10.58
CA GLN A 342 16.38 -16.01 -9.26
C GLN A 342 17.02 -17.38 -9.48
N ILE A 343 18.26 -17.54 -9.01
CA ILE A 343 19.04 -18.77 -9.15
C ILE A 343 19.30 -19.33 -7.76
N GLY A 344 19.01 -20.60 -7.57
CA GLY A 344 19.42 -21.36 -6.40
C GLY A 344 20.53 -22.33 -6.77
N PHE A 345 21.44 -22.63 -5.85
CA PHE A 345 22.46 -23.66 -6.03
C PHE A 345 22.84 -24.30 -4.70
N PHE A 346 23.42 -25.50 -4.76
CA PHE A 346 23.97 -26.19 -3.59
C PHE A 346 25.18 -27.05 -3.98
N LYS A 347 26.04 -27.29 -3.00
CA LYS A 347 27.19 -28.20 -3.14
C LYS A 347 26.70 -29.63 -3.27
N LEU A 348 27.23 -30.36 -4.24
CA LEU A 348 26.92 -31.78 -4.35
C LEU A 348 27.62 -32.58 -3.24
N PRO A 349 27.00 -33.66 -2.72
CA PRO A 349 27.62 -34.53 -1.74
C PRO A 349 28.93 -35.14 -2.25
N SER A 350 29.83 -35.48 -1.32
CA SER A 350 31.12 -36.12 -1.64
C SER A 350 31.05 -37.37 -2.54
N THR A 351 29.91 -38.10 -2.59
CA THR A 351 29.70 -39.23 -3.52
C THR A 351 29.82 -38.83 -4.99
N PHE A 352 29.54 -37.57 -5.32
CA PHE A 352 29.62 -37.02 -6.67
C PHE A 352 31.04 -36.56 -7.05
N GLN A 353 31.94 -36.38 -6.06
CA GLN A 353 33.31 -35.91 -6.30
C GLN A 353 34.16 -36.94 -7.08
N GLN A 354 33.81 -38.23 -7.04
CA GLN A 354 34.43 -39.25 -7.89
C GLN A 354 34.12 -39.08 -9.39
N SER A 355 33.22 -38.15 -9.72
CA SER A 355 32.82 -37.81 -11.09
C SER A 355 33.14 -36.35 -11.41
N GLU A 356 34.04 -35.71 -10.66
CA GLU A 356 34.47 -34.31 -10.90
C GLU A 356 33.32 -33.28 -10.84
N LEU A 357 32.20 -33.64 -10.22
CA LEU A 357 31.03 -32.77 -10.06
C LEU A 357 31.14 -31.97 -8.75
N PHE A 358 30.96 -30.65 -8.85
CA PHE A 358 31.13 -29.72 -7.75
C PHE A 358 29.79 -29.21 -7.19
N ALA A 359 28.90 -28.75 -8.05
CA ALA A 359 27.65 -28.11 -7.64
C ALA A 359 26.51 -28.39 -8.61
N LEU A 360 25.28 -28.23 -8.11
CA LEU A 360 24.07 -28.16 -8.92
C LEU A 360 23.39 -26.82 -8.69
N GLY A 361 23.04 -26.16 -9.79
CA GLY A 361 22.25 -24.93 -9.80
C GLY A 361 20.94 -25.10 -10.56
N TYR A 362 20.00 -24.18 -10.30
CA TYR A 362 18.67 -24.17 -10.89
C TYR A 362 18.10 -22.76 -10.91
N GLN A 363 17.17 -22.50 -11.83
CA GLN A 363 16.38 -21.27 -11.86
C GLN A 363 14.99 -21.53 -11.26
N PHE A 364 14.49 -20.61 -10.43
CA PHE A 364 13.10 -20.68 -9.97
C PHE A 364 12.13 -20.45 -11.13
N ASN A 365 11.16 -21.36 -11.29
CA ASN A 365 10.14 -21.26 -12.32
C ASN A 365 9.03 -20.30 -11.88
N LYS A 366 9.23 -19.01 -12.17
CA LYS A 366 8.27 -17.94 -11.85
C LYS A 366 6.85 -18.28 -12.32
N ASP A 367 6.70 -18.81 -13.52
CA ASP A 367 5.37 -19.09 -14.08
C ASP A 367 4.66 -20.16 -13.27
N TYR A 368 5.32 -21.28 -12.98
CA TYR A 368 4.74 -22.34 -12.14
C TYR A 368 4.41 -21.87 -10.72
N ILE A 369 5.32 -21.10 -10.10
CA ILE A 369 5.13 -20.57 -8.75
C ILE A 369 3.87 -19.69 -8.70
N LEU A 370 3.68 -18.82 -9.69
CA LEU A 370 2.55 -17.89 -9.73
C LEU A 370 1.26 -18.53 -10.24
N SER A 371 1.31 -19.46 -11.20
CA SER A 371 0.13 -20.05 -11.84
C SER A 371 -0.42 -21.26 -11.11
N THR A 372 0.41 -21.95 -10.32
CA THR A 372 0.07 -23.25 -9.73
C THR A 372 0.29 -23.27 -8.23
N LEU A 373 1.55 -23.09 -7.78
CA LEU A 373 1.91 -23.23 -6.37
C LEU A 373 1.20 -22.18 -5.48
N PHE A 374 1.26 -20.91 -5.88
CA PHE A 374 0.67 -19.83 -5.10
C PHE A 374 -0.87 -19.93 -4.99
N PRO A 375 -1.63 -20.19 -6.07
CA PRO A 375 -3.06 -20.50 -5.97
C PRO A 375 -3.39 -21.65 -5.03
N GLU A 376 -2.64 -22.75 -5.07
CA GLU A 376 -2.83 -23.90 -4.15
C GLU A 376 -2.65 -23.48 -2.70
N ILE A 377 -1.60 -22.70 -2.39
CA ILE A 377 -1.39 -22.14 -1.05
C ILE A 377 -2.56 -21.28 -0.61
N LEU A 378 -3.09 -20.43 -1.49
CA LEU A 378 -4.25 -19.58 -1.17
C LEU A 378 -5.49 -20.41 -0.84
N THR A 379 -5.66 -21.62 -1.39
CA THR A 379 -6.77 -22.52 -0.99
C THR A 379 -6.60 -23.10 0.41
N SER A 380 -5.37 -23.18 0.92
CA SER A 380 -5.05 -23.70 2.25
C SER A 380 -5.17 -22.65 3.37
N VAL A 381 -5.34 -21.38 3.02
CA VAL A 381 -5.41 -20.26 3.95
C VAL A 381 -6.83 -19.69 3.95
N GLU A 382 -7.47 -19.61 5.11
CA GLU A 382 -8.77 -18.95 5.26
C GLU A 382 -8.63 -17.43 5.07
N LEU A 383 -8.91 -16.97 3.85
CA LEU A 383 -8.97 -15.56 3.52
C LEU A 383 -10.35 -14.98 3.89
N GLY A 384 -10.37 -13.75 4.38
CA GLY A 384 -11.63 -13.03 4.59
C GLY A 384 -12.40 -12.86 3.27
N LYS A 385 -13.73 -12.93 3.31
CA LYS A 385 -14.59 -12.87 2.10
C LYS A 385 -14.41 -11.61 1.26
N ASP A 386 -13.94 -10.52 1.86
CA ASP A 386 -13.88 -9.19 1.25
C ASP A 386 -12.47 -8.81 0.78
N VAL A 387 -11.50 -9.71 0.93
CA VAL A 387 -10.10 -9.46 0.58
C VAL A 387 -9.62 -10.39 -0.51
N SER A 388 -8.57 -9.98 -1.21
CA SER A 388 -7.88 -10.76 -2.23
C SER A 388 -6.38 -10.62 -2.04
N VAL A 389 -5.63 -11.66 -2.36
CA VAL A 389 -4.17 -11.65 -2.21
C VAL A 389 -3.52 -11.55 -3.58
N GLY A 390 -2.41 -10.81 -3.66
CA GLY A 390 -1.57 -10.74 -4.83
C GLY A 390 -0.09 -10.76 -4.48
N ILE A 391 0.73 -10.93 -5.51
CA ILE A 391 2.18 -10.78 -5.42
C ILE A 391 2.56 -9.55 -6.24
N LEU A 392 3.32 -8.67 -5.62
CA LEU A 392 3.94 -7.50 -6.23
C LEU A 392 5.42 -7.80 -6.47
N GLY A 393 5.95 -7.31 -7.58
CA GLY A 393 7.38 -7.32 -7.86
C GLY A 393 8.07 -6.04 -7.41
N ASP A 394 9.24 -5.82 -7.97
CA ASP A 394 10.28 -4.90 -7.51
C ASP A 394 9.87 -3.43 -7.59
N ILE A 395 9.05 -3.09 -8.60
CA ILE A 395 8.53 -1.74 -8.86
C ILE A 395 7.05 -1.66 -8.45
N ASP A 396 6.62 -2.52 -7.51
CA ASP A 396 5.23 -2.72 -7.13
C ASP A 396 4.32 -3.05 -8.33
N ASN A 397 4.88 -3.64 -9.39
CA ASN A 397 4.12 -4.17 -10.51
C ASN A 397 3.39 -5.46 -10.10
N LEU A 398 2.14 -5.59 -10.52
CA LEU A 398 1.32 -6.74 -10.17
C LEU A 398 1.79 -7.98 -10.94
N LEU A 399 2.38 -8.94 -10.23
CA LEU A 399 2.82 -10.22 -10.80
C LEU A 399 1.69 -11.26 -10.78
N TYR A 400 0.86 -11.21 -9.74
CA TYR A 400 -0.30 -12.09 -9.58
C TYR A 400 -1.37 -11.39 -8.76
N ILE A 401 -2.65 -11.62 -9.09
CA ILE A 401 -3.77 -11.26 -8.23
C ILE A 401 -4.85 -12.33 -8.26
N GLN A 402 -5.34 -12.66 -7.06
CA GLN A 402 -6.46 -13.57 -6.91
C GLN A 402 -7.72 -12.94 -7.55
N HIS A 403 -8.40 -13.69 -8.42
CA HIS A 403 -9.63 -13.29 -9.11
C HIS A 403 -9.53 -12.13 -10.13
N ASN A 404 -8.32 -11.75 -10.56
CA ASN A 404 -8.08 -10.81 -11.68
C ASN A 404 -8.76 -9.43 -11.55
N ASN A 405 -8.89 -8.91 -10.33
CA ASN A 405 -9.44 -7.57 -10.10
C ASN A 405 -8.31 -6.51 -10.11
N PRO A 406 -8.34 -5.51 -11.02
CA PRO A 406 -7.31 -4.49 -11.10
C PRO A 406 -7.48 -3.49 -9.96
N VAL A 407 -6.85 -3.75 -8.82
CA VAL A 407 -6.93 -2.86 -7.65
C VAL A 407 -5.69 -1.97 -7.61
N SER A 408 -5.90 -0.65 -7.55
CA SER A 408 -4.82 0.35 -7.62
C SER A 408 -4.06 0.56 -6.31
N LYS A 409 -4.60 0.08 -5.17
CA LYS A 409 -3.96 0.21 -3.84
C LYS A 409 -4.13 -1.04 -3.00
N TYR A 410 -3.02 -1.54 -2.46
CA TYR A 410 -3.04 -2.60 -1.46
C TYR A 410 -3.37 -2.04 -0.06
N LEU A 411 -3.98 -2.88 0.78
CA LEU A 411 -4.28 -2.61 2.18
C LEU A 411 -3.03 -2.72 3.05
N VAL A 412 -2.31 -3.84 2.90
CA VAL A 412 -1.05 -4.15 3.59
C VAL A 412 -0.20 -5.01 2.64
N ALA A 413 1.11 -4.85 2.70
CA ALA A 413 2.07 -5.72 2.03
C ALA A 413 3.17 -6.15 3.00
N ASP A 414 3.79 -7.29 2.73
CA ASP A 414 4.95 -7.80 3.46
C ASP A 414 5.96 -8.38 2.47
N ASN A 415 7.24 -8.07 2.69
CA ASN A 415 8.31 -8.49 1.79
C ASN A 415 8.74 -9.93 2.13
N PHE A 416 9.22 -10.65 1.12
CA PHE A 416 9.94 -11.89 1.37
C PHE A 416 11.29 -11.63 2.03
N SER A 417 11.74 -12.58 2.85
CA SER A 417 12.91 -12.39 3.72
C SER A 417 14.14 -13.18 3.29
N LYS A 418 13.93 -14.31 2.61
CA LYS A 418 14.99 -15.23 2.20
C LYS A 418 15.00 -15.53 0.71
N LEU A 419 13.83 -15.76 0.13
CA LEU A 419 13.63 -16.06 -1.29
C LEU A 419 12.91 -14.90 -1.95
N PHE A 420 13.12 -14.64 -3.24
CA PHE A 420 12.38 -13.58 -3.95
C PHE A 420 12.41 -12.22 -3.23
N VAL A 421 13.58 -11.76 -2.78
CA VAL A 421 13.75 -10.59 -1.89
C VAL A 421 13.05 -9.31 -2.42
N ASN A 422 12.88 -9.21 -3.73
CA ASN A 422 12.23 -8.06 -4.35
C ASN A 422 10.70 -8.20 -4.50
N TRP A 423 10.14 -9.38 -4.21
CA TRP A 423 8.72 -9.62 -4.23
C TRP A 423 8.08 -9.25 -2.89
N LYS A 424 6.77 -8.98 -2.93
CA LYS A 424 5.94 -8.70 -1.76
C LYS A 424 4.62 -9.42 -1.90
N VAL A 425 4.16 -10.05 -0.82
CA VAL A 425 2.77 -10.48 -0.73
C VAL A 425 1.94 -9.26 -0.34
N ALA A 426 0.88 -8.97 -1.08
CA ALA A 426 0.02 -7.83 -0.84
C ALA A 426 -1.44 -8.28 -0.73
N LEU A 427 -2.19 -7.63 0.15
CA LEU A 427 -3.60 -7.89 0.36
C LEU A 427 -4.41 -6.69 -0.10
N PHE A 428 -5.44 -6.95 -0.89
CA PHE A 428 -6.28 -5.97 -1.56
C PHE A 428 -7.71 -6.10 -1.07
N ASP A 429 -8.41 -4.97 -1.01
CA ASP A 429 -9.86 -4.94 -0.85
C ASP A 429 -10.53 -5.24 -2.21
N LYS A 430 -11.61 -6.03 -2.22
CA LYS A 430 -12.31 -6.37 -3.47
C LYS A 430 -12.89 -5.15 -4.20
N GLU A 431 -13.23 -4.09 -3.48
CA GLU A 431 -13.72 -2.83 -4.06
C GLU A 431 -12.61 -1.78 -4.20
N GLY A 432 -11.36 -2.15 -3.91
CA GLY A 432 -10.19 -1.27 -3.99
C GLY A 432 -10.13 -0.15 -2.97
N LYS A 433 -10.81 -0.31 -1.82
CA LYS A 433 -10.78 0.67 -0.73
C LYS A 433 -9.49 0.59 0.06
N SER A 434 -9.04 1.73 0.59
CA SER A 434 -7.98 1.75 1.62
C SER A 434 -8.55 1.43 3.01
N ILE A 435 -7.69 1.08 3.97
CA ILE A 435 -8.09 0.87 5.38
C ILE A 435 -8.81 2.11 5.93
N GLU A 436 -8.35 3.31 5.56
CA GLU A 436 -8.95 4.57 5.96
C GLU A 436 -10.35 4.77 5.38
N GLN A 437 -10.61 4.28 4.16
CA GLN A 437 -11.93 4.33 3.53
C GLN A 437 -12.90 3.30 4.11
N LEU A 438 -12.41 2.11 4.48
CA LEU A 438 -13.20 1.08 5.15
C LEU A 438 -13.73 1.55 6.51
N VAL A 439 -12.94 2.37 7.22
CA VAL A 439 -13.30 2.94 8.53
C VAL A 439 -13.88 4.37 8.42
N GLY A 440 -13.74 5.00 7.26
CA GLY A 440 -14.01 6.43 7.04
C GLY A 440 -15.47 6.83 7.19
N LYS A 441 -16.42 6.01 6.73
CA LYS A 441 -17.87 6.30 6.86
C LYS A 441 -18.30 6.35 8.33
N GLU A 442 -17.83 5.40 9.14
CA GLU A 442 -18.09 5.41 10.59
C GLU A 442 -17.44 6.64 11.23
N LYS A 443 -16.17 6.92 10.91
CA LYS A 443 -15.45 8.11 11.42
C LYS A 443 -16.19 9.42 11.14
N GLN A 444 -16.71 9.59 9.93
CA GLN A 444 -17.41 10.80 9.53
C GLN A 444 -18.72 10.98 10.31
N LEU A 445 -19.48 9.90 10.51
CA LEU A 445 -20.71 9.93 11.32
C LEU A 445 -20.43 10.35 12.77
N TYR A 446 -19.41 9.77 13.40
CA TYR A 446 -19.04 10.11 14.78
C TYR A 446 -18.50 11.54 14.91
N LEU A 447 -17.75 12.04 13.92
CA LEU A 447 -17.31 13.43 13.88
C LEU A 447 -18.50 14.40 13.79
N MET A 448 -19.51 14.10 12.96
CA MET A 448 -20.73 14.90 12.88
C MET A 448 -21.50 14.89 14.20
N LEU A 449 -21.63 13.73 14.84
CA LEU A 449 -22.29 13.61 16.14
C LEU A 449 -21.53 14.40 17.23
N PHE A 450 -20.21 14.31 17.27
CA PHE A 450 -19.37 15.05 18.21
C PHE A 450 -19.50 16.56 18.02
N ALA A 451 -19.44 17.04 16.76
CA ALA A 451 -19.65 18.44 16.44
C ALA A 451 -21.06 18.90 16.86
N GLY A 452 -22.09 18.07 16.64
CA GLY A 452 -23.45 18.33 17.09
C GLY A 452 -23.56 18.51 18.62
N ILE A 453 -22.92 17.62 19.39
CA ILE A 453 -22.88 17.71 20.86
C ILE A 453 -22.19 19.00 21.32
N ILE A 454 -21.08 19.39 20.69
CA ILE A 454 -20.38 20.65 21.01
C ILE A 454 -21.28 21.86 20.75
N ILE A 455 -21.99 21.88 19.62
CA ILE A 455 -22.90 22.98 19.28
C ILE A 455 -24.02 23.09 20.32
N VAL A 456 -24.65 21.97 20.68
CA VAL A 456 -25.68 21.94 21.74
C VAL A 456 -25.10 22.40 23.08
N MET A 457 -23.86 22.02 23.40
CA MET A 457 -23.17 22.46 24.62
C MET A 457 -22.95 23.97 24.64
N LEU A 458 -22.46 24.55 23.54
CA LEU A 458 -22.24 25.99 23.44
C LEU A 458 -23.55 26.77 23.59
N ILE A 459 -24.62 26.32 22.93
CA ILE A 459 -25.95 26.92 23.06
C ILE A 459 -26.43 26.83 24.52
N GLY A 460 -26.30 25.66 25.15
CA GLY A 460 -26.67 25.45 26.55
C GLY A 460 -25.91 26.37 27.52
N ILE A 461 -24.60 26.53 27.33
CA ILE A 461 -23.76 27.45 28.12
C ILE A 461 -24.23 28.90 27.93
N VAL A 462 -24.50 29.34 26.70
CA VAL A 462 -24.95 30.71 26.42
C VAL A 462 -26.29 31.00 27.09
N VAL A 463 -27.26 30.08 26.96
CA VAL A 463 -28.58 30.21 27.61
C VAL A 463 -28.43 30.27 29.13
N MET A 464 -27.58 29.41 29.71
CA MET A 464 -27.32 29.36 31.14
C MET A 464 -26.67 30.65 31.68
N VAL A 465 -25.66 31.17 30.98
CA VAL A 465 -25.00 32.43 31.35
C VAL A 465 -26.01 33.57 31.30
N ARG A 466 -26.84 33.66 30.25
CA ARG A 466 -27.90 34.68 30.17
C ARG A 466 -28.90 34.56 31.31
N ALA A 467 -29.32 33.35 31.66
CA ALA A 467 -30.23 33.11 32.78
C ALA A 467 -29.63 33.60 34.12
N VAL A 468 -28.35 33.30 34.37
CA VAL A 468 -27.63 33.74 35.58
C VAL A 468 -27.51 35.26 35.63
N ILE A 469 -27.15 35.91 34.52
CA ILE A 469 -27.01 37.38 34.47
C ILE A 469 -28.35 38.05 34.79
N HIS A 470 -29.42 37.63 34.11
CA HIS A 470 -30.76 38.19 34.31
C HIS A 470 -31.23 38.03 35.77
N GLU A 471 -30.99 36.86 36.36
CA GLU A 471 -31.35 36.62 37.76
C GLU A 471 -30.52 37.48 38.73
N SER A 472 -29.22 37.66 38.45
CA SER A 472 -28.35 38.54 39.24
C SER A 472 -28.79 40.00 39.17
N GLU A 473 -29.25 40.49 38.01
CA GLU A 473 -29.77 41.85 37.85
C GLU A 473 -31.05 42.06 38.67
N ILE A 474 -31.99 41.11 38.63
CA ILE A 474 -33.22 41.16 39.43
C ILE A 474 -32.89 41.18 40.93
N SER A 475 -31.97 40.32 41.37
CA SER A 475 -31.54 40.27 42.77
C SER A 475 -30.89 41.58 43.23
N ARG A 476 -30.07 42.20 42.38
CA ARG A 476 -29.46 43.51 42.64
C ARG A 476 -30.53 44.60 42.79
N MET A 477 -31.47 44.69 41.85
CA MET A 477 -32.57 45.67 41.91
C MET A 477 -33.42 45.53 43.18
N LYS A 478 -33.73 44.30 43.60
CA LYS A 478 -34.45 44.05 44.86
C LYS A 478 -33.66 44.51 46.08
N SER A 479 -32.35 44.25 46.10
CA SER A 479 -31.47 44.64 47.20
C SER A 479 -31.32 46.16 47.29
N GLU A 480 -31.14 46.84 46.15
CA GLU A 480 -31.12 48.30 46.06
C GLU A 480 -32.45 48.91 46.53
N PHE A 481 -33.58 48.35 46.13
CA PHE A 481 -34.90 48.78 46.60
C PHE A 481 -35.03 48.71 48.13
N VAL A 482 -34.70 47.56 48.73
CA VAL A 482 -34.77 47.38 50.19
C VAL A 482 -33.82 48.33 50.91
N SER A 483 -32.61 48.54 50.39
CA SER A 483 -31.65 49.48 50.96
C SER A 483 -32.17 50.92 50.92
N ASN A 484 -32.67 51.36 49.76
CA ASN A 484 -33.22 52.71 49.59
C ASN A 484 -34.42 52.96 50.49
N VAL A 485 -35.37 52.01 50.56
CA VAL A 485 -36.51 52.09 51.48
C VAL A 485 -36.03 52.21 52.93
N SER A 486 -35.06 51.38 53.34
CA SER A 486 -34.50 51.44 54.70
C SER A 486 -33.87 52.79 55.01
N HIS A 487 -33.18 53.41 54.06
CA HIS A 487 -32.58 54.74 54.22
C HIS A 487 -33.66 55.83 54.34
N GLU A 488 -34.66 55.83 53.46
CA GLU A 488 -35.76 56.80 53.47
C GLU A 488 -36.62 56.71 54.73
N LEU A 489 -36.73 55.54 55.36
CA LEU A 489 -37.45 55.37 56.64
C LEU A 489 -36.63 55.82 57.85
N LYS A 490 -35.30 55.66 57.83
CA LYS A 490 -34.43 56.03 58.96
C LYS A 490 -34.39 57.53 59.23
N THR A 491 -34.35 58.35 58.18
CA THR A 491 -34.27 59.81 58.28
C THR A 491 -35.44 60.45 59.06
N PRO A 492 -36.72 60.24 58.70
CA PRO A 492 -37.85 60.79 59.44
C PRO A 492 -37.92 60.23 60.87
N LEU A 493 -37.61 58.94 61.07
CA LEU A 493 -37.57 58.33 62.40
C LEU A 493 -36.50 58.96 63.29
N ALA A 494 -35.32 59.24 62.75
CA ALA A 494 -34.24 59.91 63.47
C ALA A 494 -34.63 61.34 63.87
N LEU A 495 -35.31 62.09 63.00
CA LEU A 495 -35.81 63.43 63.32
C LEU A 495 -36.90 63.39 64.39
N ILE A 496 -37.89 62.51 64.27
CA ILE A 496 -38.93 62.30 65.30
C ILE A 496 -38.29 62.01 66.66
N ARG A 497 -37.32 61.10 66.68
CA ARG A 497 -36.60 60.73 67.89
C ARG A 497 -35.76 61.88 68.45
N MET A 498 -34.98 62.58 67.62
CA MET A 498 -34.13 63.70 68.03
C MET A 498 -34.95 64.82 68.67
N PHE A 499 -36.03 65.25 68.01
CA PHE A 499 -36.90 66.31 68.54
C PHE A 499 -37.67 65.84 69.77
N GLY A 500 -38.11 64.57 69.81
CA GLY A 500 -38.75 63.97 70.98
C GLY A 500 -37.84 63.94 72.20
N GLU A 501 -36.61 63.43 72.05
CA GLU A 501 -35.59 63.41 73.11
C GLU A 501 -35.23 64.83 73.56
N THR A 502 -35.10 65.78 72.62
CA THR A 502 -34.79 67.19 72.97
C THR A 502 -35.90 67.84 73.78
N LEU A 503 -37.17 67.55 73.46
CA LEU A 503 -38.31 68.01 74.26
C LEU A 503 -38.32 67.38 75.66
N ASP A 504 -37.98 66.09 75.78
CA ASP A 504 -37.93 65.36 77.04
C ASP A 504 -36.85 65.88 78.01
N THR A 505 -35.73 66.38 77.48
CA THR A 505 -34.67 66.98 78.33
C THR A 505 -35.11 68.23 79.12
N GLY A 506 -36.24 68.84 78.75
CA GLY A 506 -36.71 70.09 79.36
C GLY A 506 -35.87 71.34 79.02
N ILE A 507 -34.83 71.21 78.18
CA ILE A 507 -33.94 72.32 77.78
C ILE A 507 -34.68 73.36 76.91
N VAL A 508 -35.72 72.93 76.20
CA VAL A 508 -36.57 73.81 75.37
C VAL A 508 -37.63 74.49 76.25
N THR A 509 -37.26 75.62 76.85
CA THR A 509 -38.13 76.40 77.74
C THR A 509 -39.07 77.35 76.99
N ASP A 510 -38.70 77.75 75.78
CA ASP A 510 -39.52 78.60 74.90
C ASP A 510 -40.69 77.81 74.30
N GLU A 511 -41.90 78.24 74.65
CA GLU A 511 -43.15 77.67 74.17
C GLU A 511 -43.28 77.72 72.64
N LYS A 512 -42.71 78.74 71.99
CA LYS A 512 -42.73 78.86 70.53
C LYS A 512 -41.89 77.75 69.88
N LYS A 513 -40.68 77.50 70.39
CA LYS A 513 -39.80 76.41 69.94
C LYS A 513 -40.38 75.02 70.23
N ARG A 514 -41.07 74.83 71.37
CA ARG A 514 -41.77 73.57 71.65
C ARG A 514 -42.82 73.25 70.59
N ARG A 515 -43.64 74.23 70.20
CA ARG A 515 -44.65 74.05 69.14
C ARG A 515 -44.02 73.75 67.78
N GLU A 516 -42.88 74.36 67.47
CA GLU A 516 -42.13 74.04 66.26
C GLU A 516 -41.68 72.58 66.26
N PHE A 517 -41.12 72.09 67.37
CA PHE A 517 -40.67 70.69 67.49
C PHE A 517 -41.85 69.71 67.44
N TYR A 518 -42.97 70.00 68.12
CA TYR A 518 -44.20 69.20 67.97
C TYR A 518 -44.69 69.18 66.51
N SER A 519 -44.62 70.31 65.80
CA SER A 519 -44.98 70.35 64.38
C SER A 519 -44.03 69.53 63.51
N ILE A 520 -42.72 69.52 63.79
CA ILE A 520 -41.76 68.71 63.04
C ILE A 520 -42.02 67.22 63.28
N ILE A 521 -42.20 66.80 64.54
CA ILE A 521 -42.56 65.41 64.88
C ILE A 521 -43.84 64.98 64.15
N ARG A 522 -44.89 65.82 64.16
CA ARG A 522 -46.14 65.52 63.46
C ARG A 522 -45.93 65.35 61.95
N LYS A 523 -45.24 66.30 61.31
CA LYS A 523 -44.97 66.28 59.86
C LYS A 523 -44.14 65.06 59.46
N GLU A 524 -43.09 64.74 60.20
CA GLU A 524 -42.24 63.58 59.90
C GLU A 524 -42.96 62.25 60.19
N SER A 525 -43.87 62.21 61.17
CA SER A 525 -44.72 61.04 61.41
C SER A 525 -45.70 60.82 60.26
N GLU A 526 -46.36 61.87 59.78
CA GLU A 526 -47.25 61.81 58.61
C GLU A 526 -46.46 61.35 57.37
N ARG A 527 -45.27 61.93 57.13
CA ARG A 527 -44.36 61.52 56.05
C ARG A 527 -43.98 60.05 56.14
N LEU A 528 -43.64 59.56 57.34
CA LEU A 528 -43.28 58.16 57.56
C LEU A 528 -44.46 57.22 57.25
N THR A 529 -45.68 57.59 57.67
CA THR A 529 -46.90 56.84 57.32
C THR A 529 -47.11 56.78 55.81
N HIS A 530 -46.94 57.89 55.08
CA HIS A 530 -47.03 57.90 53.63
C HIS A 530 -45.99 57.00 52.96
N LEU A 531 -44.73 57.02 53.43
CA LEU A 531 -43.67 56.14 52.91
C LEU A 531 -44.00 54.66 53.12
N ILE A 532 -44.48 54.29 54.30
CA ILE A 532 -44.89 52.91 54.61
C ILE A 532 -46.04 52.46 53.68
N ASN A 533 -47.06 53.29 53.51
CA ASN A 533 -48.19 52.97 52.64
C ASN A 533 -47.75 52.79 51.18
N ASN A 534 -46.86 53.65 50.67
CA ASN A 534 -46.31 53.51 49.33
C ASN A 534 -45.53 52.20 49.14
N VAL A 535 -44.77 51.77 50.15
CA VAL A 535 -44.03 50.49 50.11
C VAL A 535 -45.01 49.29 50.14
N LEU A 536 -46.07 49.37 50.94
CA LEU A 536 -47.10 48.33 51.00
C LEU A 536 -47.88 48.24 49.68
N ASP A 537 -48.22 49.37 49.08
CA ASP A 537 -48.87 49.42 47.77
C ASP A 537 -47.98 48.85 46.67
N PHE A 538 -46.68 49.19 46.67
CA PHE A 538 -45.71 48.60 45.75
C PHE A 538 -45.60 47.08 45.94
N SER A 539 -45.52 46.59 47.19
CA SER A 539 -45.46 45.16 47.47
C SER A 539 -46.71 44.41 47.02
N ARG A 540 -47.91 44.99 47.18
CA ARG A 540 -49.17 44.46 46.67
C ARG A 540 -49.21 44.41 45.15
N MET A 541 -48.61 45.40 44.47
CA MET A 541 -48.46 45.39 43.01
C MET A 541 -47.47 44.31 42.54
N ASP A 542 -46.29 44.20 43.18
CA ASP A 542 -45.24 43.23 42.81
C ASP A 542 -45.70 41.76 43.00
N THR A 543 -46.54 41.52 44.01
CA THR A 543 -47.12 40.19 44.28
C THR A 543 -48.37 39.89 43.44
N GLY A 544 -48.85 40.84 42.63
CA GLY A 544 -50.05 40.70 41.81
C GLY A 544 -51.37 40.69 42.59
N VAL A 545 -51.36 41.08 43.87
CA VAL A 545 -52.52 41.06 44.77
C VAL A 545 -53.35 42.35 44.69
N LYS A 546 -52.81 43.43 44.11
CA LYS A 546 -53.58 44.67 43.89
C LYS A 546 -54.66 44.45 42.83
N GLU A 547 -55.92 44.36 43.27
CA GLU A 547 -57.08 44.34 42.37
C GLU A 547 -57.43 45.76 41.93
N TYR A 548 -57.47 45.98 40.60
CA TYR A 548 -57.95 47.23 40.00
C TYR A 548 -59.43 47.09 39.65
N ASN A 549 -60.24 48.05 40.08
CA ASN A 549 -61.66 48.07 39.78
C ASN A 549 -61.94 48.87 38.50
N PHE A 550 -61.77 48.21 37.36
CA PHE A 550 -61.95 48.84 36.06
C PHE A 550 -63.44 48.98 35.69
N GLU A 551 -63.96 50.20 35.77
CA GLU A 551 -65.33 50.56 35.39
C GLU A 551 -65.36 51.57 34.23
N LYS A 552 -66.47 51.64 33.50
CA LYS A 552 -66.64 52.63 32.42
C LYS A 552 -66.94 53.98 33.06
N ALA A 553 -66.02 54.93 32.94
CA ALA A 553 -66.04 56.22 33.62
C ALA A 553 -65.61 57.35 32.68
N ASP A 554 -66.10 58.57 32.93
CA ASP A 554 -65.64 59.77 32.23
C ASP A 554 -64.30 60.21 32.80
N LEU A 555 -63.23 60.08 32.01
CA LEU A 555 -61.90 60.50 32.41
C LEU A 555 -61.85 62.02 32.67
N VAL A 556 -62.59 62.82 31.89
CA VAL A 556 -62.61 64.28 32.03
C VAL A 556 -63.17 64.67 33.40
N GLU A 557 -64.22 63.97 33.84
CA GLU A 557 -64.83 64.18 35.16
C GLU A 557 -63.87 63.80 36.31
N VAL A 558 -63.16 62.67 36.18
CA VAL A 558 -62.17 62.23 37.18
C VAL A 558 -61.05 63.27 37.30
N VAL A 559 -60.46 63.69 36.18
CA VAL A 559 -59.38 64.71 36.17
C VAL A 559 -59.88 66.04 36.74
N ARG A 560 -61.06 66.50 36.33
CA ARG A 560 -61.67 67.75 36.82
C ARG A 560 -61.93 67.69 38.33
N SER A 561 -62.38 66.56 38.84
CA SER A 561 -62.63 66.34 40.27
C SER A 561 -61.33 66.32 41.08
N SER A 562 -60.30 65.63 40.60
CA SER A 562 -58.97 65.62 41.24
C SER A 562 -58.33 67.01 41.26
N LEU A 563 -58.40 67.76 40.15
CA LEU A 563 -57.94 69.16 40.09
C LEU A 563 -58.72 70.05 41.07
N GLY A 564 -60.04 69.88 41.14
CA GLY A 564 -60.90 70.60 42.07
C GLY A 564 -60.53 70.35 43.53
N ALA A 565 -60.30 69.08 43.90
CA ALA A 565 -59.88 68.68 45.24
C ALA A 565 -58.51 69.26 45.63
N TYR A 566 -57.60 69.37 44.67
CA TYR A 566 -56.22 69.85 44.91
C TYR A 566 -56.05 71.38 44.75
N LYS A 567 -57.05 72.07 44.20
CA LYS A 567 -57.02 73.51 43.91
C LYS A 567 -56.72 74.38 45.13
N PHE A 568 -57.27 74.03 46.30
CA PHE A 568 -57.02 74.75 47.55
C PHE A 568 -55.56 74.63 47.97
N HIS A 569 -54.99 73.41 47.92
CA HIS A 569 -53.60 73.16 48.26
C HIS A 569 -52.63 73.90 47.33
N ILE A 570 -52.94 73.96 46.03
CA ILE A 570 -52.12 74.69 45.06
C ILE A 570 -52.16 76.21 45.31
N ARG A 571 -53.35 76.77 45.56
CA ARG A 571 -53.49 78.20 45.86
C ARG A 571 -52.79 78.61 47.16
N ASP A 572 -52.86 77.77 48.19
CA ASP A 572 -52.22 78.04 49.49
C ASP A 572 -50.69 78.00 49.40
N ASN A 573 -50.13 77.33 48.39
CA ASN A 573 -48.70 77.36 48.06
C ASN A 573 -48.34 78.43 47.02
N GLY A 574 -49.24 79.35 46.67
CA GLY A 574 -48.95 80.49 45.78
C GLY A 574 -48.95 80.18 44.27
N PHE A 575 -49.22 78.94 43.87
CA PHE A 575 -49.18 78.53 42.47
C PHE A 575 -50.55 78.69 41.77
N LYS A 576 -50.52 78.86 40.45
CA LYS A 576 -51.72 78.86 39.58
C LYS A 576 -51.80 77.57 38.79
N ILE A 577 -53.02 77.04 38.63
CA ILE A 577 -53.31 75.89 37.75
C ILE A 577 -54.02 76.42 36.53
N GLU A 578 -53.48 76.10 35.36
CA GLU A 578 -54.18 76.21 34.09
C GLU A 578 -54.51 74.79 33.61
N SER A 579 -55.76 74.56 33.22
CA SER A 579 -56.23 73.25 32.76
C SER A 579 -56.98 73.40 31.45
N GLU A 580 -56.49 72.75 30.41
CA GLU A 580 -57.17 72.60 29.12
C GLU A 580 -57.78 71.20 29.08
N LEU A 581 -59.09 71.12 29.25
CA LEU A 581 -59.85 69.87 29.22
C LEU A 581 -60.87 69.94 28.07
N PRO A 582 -61.09 68.85 27.32
CA PRO A 582 -62.13 68.83 26.29
C PRO A 582 -63.53 68.99 26.92
N ASP A 583 -64.43 69.65 26.19
CA ASP A 583 -65.82 69.84 26.61
C ASP A 583 -66.65 68.55 26.51
N GLU A 584 -66.24 67.63 25.63
CA GLU A 584 -66.90 66.33 25.44
C GLU A 584 -66.44 65.30 26.49
N SER A 585 -67.38 64.48 26.95
CA SER A 585 -67.13 63.37 27.87
C SER A 585 -66.27 62.29 27.22
N VAL A 586 -65.19 61.87 27.88
CA VAL A 586 -64.28 60.82 27.38
C VAL A 586 -64.47 59.56 28.21
N MET A 587 -65.39 58.71 27.75
CA MET A 587 -65.76 57.48 28.46
C MET A 587 -64.75 56.35 28.21
N LEU A 588 -63.97 55.99 29.23
CA LEU A 588 -62.96 54.92 29.17
C LEU A 588 -63.20 53.89 30.28
N LYS A 589 -62.66 52.68 30.08
CA LYS A 589 -62.64 51.66 31.13
C LYS A 589 -61.42 51.90 32.03
N ILE A 590 -61.61 52.54 33.17
CA ILE A 590 -60.55 52.97 34.08
C ILE A 590 -60.91 52.63 35.53
N ASP A 591 -59.89 52.56 36.38
CA ASP A 591 -60.06 52.62 37.84
C ASP A 591 -59.94 54.10 38.25
N LYS A 592 -61.07 54.70 38.66
CA LYS A 592 -61.14 56.14 38.97
C LYS A 592 -60.19 56.52 40.09
N ASP A 593 -60.07 55.69 41.11
CA ASP A 593 -59.26 55.96 42.30
C ASP A 593 -57.77 55.86 41.97
N ALA A 594 -57.38 54.83 41.21
CA ALA A 594 -55.98 54.67 40.77
C ALA A 594 -55.54 55.83 39.86
N ILE A 595 -56.39 56.27 38.92
CA ILE A 595 -56.11 57.42 38.05
C ILE A 595 -56.05 58.72 38.85
N SER A 596 -56.99 58.95 39.77
CA SER A 596 -56.98 60.12 40.65
C SER A 596 -55.72 60.14 41.51
N GLN A 597 -55.31 59.01 42.09
CA GLN A 597 -54.08 58.89 42.87
C GLN A 597 -52.82 59.18 42.03
N ALA A 598 -52.74 58.64 40.81
CA ALA A 598 -51.63 58.91 39.89
C ALA A 598 -51.55 60.41 39.55
N LEU A 599 -52.69 61.03 39.26
CA LEU A 599 -52.78 62.46 38.94
C LEU A 599 -52.40 63.32 40.15
N LEU A 600 -52.89 63.02 41.35
CA LEU A 600 -52.53 63.72 42.58
C LEU A 600 -51.03 63.61 42.88
N ASN A 601 -50.42 62.45 42.63
CA ASN A 601 -48.97 62.27 42.78
C ASN A 601 -48.18 63.15 41.81
N LEU A 602 -48.63 63.24 40.54
CA LEU A 602 -48.01 64.13 39.55
C LEU A 602 -48.20 65.61 39.89
N LEU A 603 -49.39 66.01 40.35
CA LEU A 603 -49.67 67.39 40.78
C LEU A 603 -48.84 67.76 42.01
N SER A 604 -48.70 66.86 42.97
CA SER A 604 -47.84 67.05 44.14
C SER A 604 -46.37 67.23 43.74
N ASN A 605 -45.87 66.42 42.80
CA ASN A 605 -44.54 66.60 42.23
C ASN A 605 -44.40 67.93 41.49
N ALA A 606 -45.40 68.33 40.70
CA ALA A 606 -45.38 69.59 39.97
C ALA A 606 -45.28 70.79 40.93
N VAL A 607 -46.06 70.82 42.00
CA VAL A 607 -45.97 71.86 43.04
C VAL A 607 -44.59 71.85 43.71
N LYS A 608 -44.05 70.67 44.02
CA LYS A 608 -42.76 70.54 44.70
C LYS A 608 -41.57 71.02 43.87
N TYR A 609 -41.60 70.82 42.54
CA TYR A 609 -40.49 71.12 41.63
C TYR A 609 -40.70 72.38 40.79
N SER A 610 -41.80 73.11 40.99
CA SER A 610 -42.00 74.43 40.38
C SER A 610 -41.41 75.51 41.28
N GLU A 611 -40.69 76.48 40.72
CA GLU A 611 -40.11 77.60 41.45
C GLU A 611 -41.16 78.70 41.68
N GLU A 612 -41.13 79.38 42.83
CA GLU A 612 -41.94 80.58 43.09
C GLU A 612 -41.57 81.64 42.05
N THR A 613 -42.53 82.07 41.23
CA THR A 613 -42.35 83.10 40.19
C THR A 613 -42.75 84.48 40.68
#